data_AF-D0C5L4-F1
#
_entry.id   AF-D0C5L4-F1
#
_cell.length_a   1.000
_cell.length_b   1.000
_cell.length_c   1.000
_cell.angle_alpha   90.00
_cell.angle_beta   90.00
_cell.angle_gamma   90.00
#
_symmetry.space_group_name_H-M   'P 1'
#
loop_
_entity.id
_entity.type
_entity.pdbx_description
1 polymer ?
#
loop_
_entity_poly.entity_id
_entity_poly.type
_entity_poly.pdbx_seq_one_letter_code
_entity_poly.pdbx_strand_id
1 'polypeptide(L)' 'MTDLFDNDYHLNRSRIYHGAQQMNAPFSLFTRNTDSAHALPMLHSNNLFALGREIRIMHAGEEYRLRLTRNNRLILTK' A
#
# COMPACT_ATOMS: atom_id res chain seq x y z
N MET A 1 -58.61 19.40 -7.99
CA MET A 1 -57.98 18.11 -8.27
C MET A 1 -57.05 18.36 -9.45
N THR A 2 -55.92 19.10 -9.36
CA THR A 2 -54.75 18.89 -8.47
C THR A 2 -54.44 17.40 -8.41
N ASP A 3 -53.38 16.84 -8.98
CA ASP A 3 -52.00 17.29 -9.16
C ASP A 3 -51.37 16.34 -10.20
N LEU A 4 -50.70 16.85 -11.24
CA LEU A 4 -49.24 16.93 -11.35
C LEU A 4 -48.53 15.63 -11.79
N PHE A 5 -48.14 15.67 -13.07
CA PHE A 5 -46.90 15.18 -13.66
C PHE A 5 -45.93 14.44 -12.71
N ASP A 6 -45.75 13.16 -12.95
CA ASP A 6 -44.56 12.41 -12.53
C ASP A 6 -43.37 12.86 -13.40
N ASN A 7 -42.92 14.09 -13.15
CA ASN A 7 -41.70 14.68 -13.68
C ASN A 7 -40.54 14.13 -12.84
N ASP A 8 -40.01 12.96 -13.18
CA ASP A 8 -38.79 12.41 -12.56
C ASP A 8 -37.53 13.05 -13.17
N TYR A 9 -37.51 14.38 -13.18
CA TYR A 9 -36.36 15.19 -13.50
C TYR A 9 -35.88 15.91 -12.25
N HIS A 10 -34.64 15.55 -11.86
CA HIS A 10 -33.71 16.17 -10.91
C HIS A 10 -33.57 15.32 -9.63
N LEU A 11 -32.40 14.78 -9.28
CA LEU A 11 -31.17 15.54 -9.19
C LEU A 11 -29.94 14.61 -9.19
N ASN A 12 -29.23 14.64 -10.31
CA ASN A 12 -27.81 14.32 -10.39
C ASN A 12 -27.03 15.30 -9.50
N ARG A 13 -26.81 14.94 -8.22
CA ARG A 13 -25.94 15.69 -7.32
C ARG A 13 -25.30 14.81 -6.26
N SER A 14 -24.28 14.09 -6.68
CA SER A 14 -23.16 13.74 -5.81
C SER A 14 -21.87 13.72 -6.62
N ARG A 15 -21.48 14.92 -7.08
CA ARG A 15 -20.06 15.27 -7.11
C ARG A 15 -19.57 15.34 -5.67
N ILE A 16 -18.96 14.26 -5.19
CA ILE A 16 -17.91 14.39 -4.18
C ILE A 16 -16.67 13.72 -4.75
N TYR A 17 -15.69 14.57 -5.03
CA TYR A 17 -14.34 14.18 -5.39
C TYR A 17 -13.74 13.35 -4.26
N HIS A 18 -13.38 12.11 -4.55
CA HIS A 18 -12.32 11.43 -3.81
C HIS A 18 -11.32 10.93 -4.83
N GLY A 19 -10.51 11.86 -5.32
CA GLY A 19 -9.17 11.56 -5.80
C GLY A 19 -8.36 11.03 -4.62
N ALA A 20 -8.55 9.76 -4.28
CA ALA A 20 -7.47 8.96 -3.78
C ALA A 20 -6.86 8.34 -5.02
N GLN A 21 -5.84 9.02 -5.57
CA GLN A 21 -4.75 8.30 -6.21
C GLN A 21 -4.43 7.15 -5.27
N GLN A 22 -4.86 5.93 -5.60
CA GLN A 22 -4.24 4.75 -5.04
C GLN A 22 -2.81 4.86 -5.51
N MET A 23 -1.99 5.51 -4.68
CA MET A 23 -0.57 5.31 -4.72
C MET A 23 -0.42 3.80 -4.64
N ASN A 24 -0.04 3.22 -5.78
CA ASN A 24 0.49 1.89 -5.83
C ASN A 24 1.64 1.89 -4.83
N ALA A 25 1.37 1.48 -3.59
CA ALA A 25 2.42 1.05 -2.70
C ALA A 25 3.07 -0.12 -3.44
N PRO A 26 4.32 -0.02 -3.89
CA PRO A 26 4.96 -1.10 -4.64
C PRO A 26 5.18 -2.37 -3.80
N PHE A 27 4.66 -2.41 -2.57
CA PHE A 27 4.83 -3.46 -1.58
C PHE A 27 3.50 -4.10 -1.14
N SER A 28 2.44 -4.05 -1.95
CA SER A 28 1.17 -4.77 -1.72
C SER A 28 1.33 -6.30 -1.76
N LEU A 29 2.17 -6.86 -0.88
CA LEU A 29 2.66 -8.24 -0.94
C LEU A 29 2.98 -8.82 0.45
N PHE A 30 2.28 -8.40 1.52
CA PHE A 30 2.19 -9.28 2.69
C PHE A 30 1.30 -10.46 2.28
N THR A 31 1.93 -11.42 1.60
CA THR A 31 1.36 -12.66 1.11
C THR A 31 0.54 -13.26 2.24
N ARG A 32 -0.79 -13.21 2.12
CA ARG A 32 -1.69 -14.05 2.92
C ARG A 32 -1.46 -15.49 2.49
N ASN A 33 -0.39 -16.10 2.99
CA ASN A 33 -0.36 -17.54 3.07
C ASN A 33 -0.87 -17.91 4.46
N THR A 34 -2.19 -18.06 4.55
CA THR A 34 -2.92 -18.37 5.79
C THR A 34 -2.85 -19.84 6.17
N ASP A 35 -1.97 -20.65 5.56
CA ASP A 35 -1.96 -22.11 5.75
C ASP A 35 -0.93 -22.62 6.78
N SER A 36 -0.43 -21.76 7.66
CA SER A 36 0.42 -22.21 8.77
C SER A 36 0.18 -21.29 9.95
N ALA A 37 -0.62 -21.75 10.91
CA ALA A 37 -1.15 -21.03 12.06
C ALA A 37 -0.08 -20.48 13.05
N HIS A 38 1.18 -20.29 12.65
CA HIS A 38 2.28 -19.79 13.49
C HIS A 38 3.46 -19.15 12.73
N ALA A 39 3.41 -18.98 11.40
CA ALA A 39 4.55 -18.45 10.64
C ALA A 39 4.49 -16.92 10.50
N LEU A 40 5.60 -16.25 10.82
CA LEU A 40 5.77 -14.83 10.55
C LEU A 40 5.66 -14.57 9.03
N PRO A 41 5.11 -13.41 8.60
CA PRO A 41 5.08 -13.06 7.19
C PRO A 41 6.51 -13.02 6.63
N MET A 42 6.75 -13.77 5.57
CA MET A 42 8.05 -13.83 4.90
C MET A 42 8.07 -12.88 3.71
N LEU A 43 9.15 -12.10 3.59
CA LEU A 43 9.38 -11.18 2.49
C LEU A 43 10.71 -11.49 1.80
N HIS A 44 10.69 -11.64 0.47
CA HIS A 44 11.89 -11.88 -0.32
C HIS A 44 12.70 -10.59 -0.51
N SER A 45 14.01 -10.67 -0.27
CA SER A 45 14.94 -9.55 -0.44
C SER A 45 14.93 -8.99 -1.88
N ASN A 46 14.78 -9.83 -2.90
CA ASN A 46 14.68 -9.37 -4.28
C ASN A 46 13.54 -8.35 -4.50
N ASN A 47 12.41 -8.51 -3.81
CA ASN A 47 11.29 -7.59 -3.92
C ASN A 47 11.58 -6.26 -3.21
N LEU A 48 12.26 -6.31 -2.06
CA LEU A 48 12.68 -5.12 -1.32
C LEU A 48 13.72 -4.30 -2.09
N PHE A 49 14.64 -4.95 -2.79
CA PHE A 49 15.76 -4.32 -3.50
C PHE A 49 15.56 -4.25 -5.02
N ALA A 50 14.31 -4.35 -5.50
CA ALA A 50 14.00 -4.28 -6.92
C ALA A 50 14.42 -2.94 -7.56
N LEU A 51 14.39 -1.85 -6.77
CA LEU A 51 14.68 -0.49 -7.22
C LEU A 51 16.12 -0.04 -6.92
N GLY A 52 16.91 -0.84 -6.20
CA GLY A 52 18.25 -0.44 -5.77
C GLY A 52 18.80 -1.33 -4.65
N ARG A 53 19.98 -1.01 -4.12
CA ARG A 53 20.63 -1.79 -3.04
C ARG A 53 20.33 -1.29 -1.63
N GLU A 54 19.45 -0.31 -1.51
CA GLU A 54 19.09 0.33 -0.25
C GLU A 54 17.61 0.76 -0.26
N ILE A 55 16.95 0.61 0.88
CA ILE A 55 15.61 1.17 1.15
C ILE A 55 15.59 1.90 2.50
N ARG A 56 14.70 2.88 2.61
CA ARG A 56 14.42 3.61 3.86
C ARG A 56 13.15 3.05 4.49
N ILE A 57 13.18 2.83 5.80
CA ILE A 57 12.08 2.29 6.60
C ILE A 57 11.78 3.31 7.68
N MET A 58 10.56 3.83 7.72
CA MET A 58 10.10 4.66 8.83
C MET A 58 9.54 3.76 9.93
N HIS A 59 10.06 3.85 11.14
CA HIS A 59 9.62 3.08 12.30
C HIS A 59 9.65 3.93 13.57
N ALA A 60 8.51 4.02 14.25
CA ALA A 60 8.34 4.81 15.48
C ALA A 60 8.78 6.29 15.34
N GLY A 61 8.61 6.88 14.15
CA GLY A 61 9.02 8.26 13.86
C GLY A 61 10.50 8.43 13.53
N GLU A 62 11.27 7.34 13.55
CA GLU A 62 12.67 7.33 13.17
C GLU A 62 12.86 6.67 11.80
N GLU A 63 13.90 7.11 11.11
CA GLU A 63 14.30 6.50 9.86
C GLU A 63 15.34 5.41 10.11
N TYR A 64 15.19 4.31 9.39
CA TYR A 64 16.16 3.23 9.30
C TYR A 64 16.50 2.99 7.84
N ARG A 65 17.70 2.47 7.58
CA ARG A 65 18.16 2.10 6.24
C ARG A 65 18.48 0.62 6.23
N LEU A 66 17.77 -0.12 5.38
CA LEU A 66 18.08 -1.52 5.09
C LEU A 66 18.86 -1.56 3.77
N ARG A 67 20.06 -2.15 3.76
CA ARG A 67 20.91 -2.24 2.57
C ARG A 67 21.53 -3.62 2.37
N LEU A 68 21.82 -3.94 1.11
CA LEU A 68 22.65 -5.09 0.73
C LEU A 68 24.13 -4.70 0.75
N THR A 69 24.95 -5.51 1.43
CA THR A 69 26.40 -5.40 1.41
C THR A 69 26.98 -6.00 0.12
N ARG A 70 28.30 -5.80 -0.10
CA ARG A 70 29.02 -6.41 -1.23
C ARG A 70 29.00 -7.95 -1.22
N ASN A 71 28.84 -8.57 -0.05
CA ASN A 71 28.73 -10.02 0.13
C ASN A 71 27.27 -10.49 0.30
N ASN A 72 26.31 -9.74 -0.24
CA ASN A 72 24.88 -10.08 -0.27
C ASN A 72 24.22 -10.28 1.11
N ARG A 73 24.76 -9.67 2.17
CA ARG A 73 24.12 -9.65 3.49
C ARG A 73 23.22 -8.43 3.62
N LEU A 74 22.13 -8.59 4.36
CA LEU A 74 21.27 -7.49 4.76
C LEU A 74 21.84 -6.85 6.02
N ILE A 75 21.91 -5.53 6.03
CA ILE A 75 22.20 -4.78 7.26
C ILE A 75 21.17 -3.67 7.44
N LEU A 76 20.74 -3.49 8.68
CA LEU A 76 19.86 -2.41 9.10
C LEU A 76 20.70 -1.40 9.89
N THR A 77 20.65 -0.15 9.49
CA THR A 77 21.25 0.97 10.22
C THR A 77 20.17 1.97 10.59
N LYS A 78 20.40 2.73 11.64
CA LYS A 78 19.63 3.92 11.97
C LYS A 78 20.20 5.11 11.21
#